data_AF-A0A2S4VVU8-F1
#
_entry.id   AF-A0A2S4VVU8-F1
#
_cell.length_a   1.000
_cell.length_b   1.000
_cell.length_c   1.000
_cell.angle_alpha   90.00
_cell.angle_beta   90.00
_cell.angle_gamma   90.00
#
_symmetry.space_group_name_H-M   'P 1'
#
loop_
_entity.id
_entity.type
_entity.pdbx_description
1 polymer ?
#
loop_
_entity_poly.entity_id
_entity_poly.type
_entity_poly.pdbx_seq_one_letter_code
_entity_poly.pdbx_strand_id
1 'polypeptide(L)'
;IYSKQDSASFSAGASIIEDSTTPTWIYHREIHPFKFPSIIIPRSHSHTVLASDLSIGTCWPFHKTTGKIGIQLGRTIWIQGLTIGHVFPSLAYDIRTAPKEFELWGLSHYSPGAEKDLLLQGTYRVNGLNNVQEFSVPTTKMQLYSRVL
;
A
#
# COMPACT_ATOMS: atom_id res chain seq x y z
N ILE A 1 -20.14 -2.50 18.73
CA ILE A 1 -18.90 -1.95 18.13
C ILE A 1 -19.07 -2.09 16.62
N TYR A 2 -19.38 -1.02 15.90
CA TYR A 2 -19.56 -1.10 14.45
C TYR A 2 -18.18 -1.18 13.79
N SER A 3 -17.96 -2.19 12.95
CA SER A 3 -16.74 -2.29 12.13
C SER A 3 -16.65 -1.07 11.22
N LYS A 4 -15.49 -0.40 11.18
CA LYS A 4 -15.23 0.65 10.18
C LYS A 4 -15.20 0.01 8.79
N GLN A 5 -15.67 0.74 7.79
CA GLN A 5 -15.74 0.26 6.42
C GLN A 5 -14.44 0.54 5.68
N ASP A 6 -13.86 -0.48 5.06
CA ASP A 6 -12.71 -0.32 4.18
C ASP A 6 -13.17 0.16 2.79
N SER A 7 -12.87 1.42 2.45
CA SER A 7 -13.18 2.00 1.14
C SER A 7 -12.07 1.79 0.10
N ALA A 8 -10.91 1.27 0.53
CA ALA A 8 -9.77 0.91 -0.30
C ALA A 8 -9.77 -0.59 -0.67
N SER A 9 -10.71 -1.38 -0.14
CA SER A 9 -10.83 -2.79 -0.51
C SER A 9 -11.22 -2.98 -1.98
N PHE A 10 -10.59 -3.94 -2.65
CA PHE A 10 -10.98 -4.37 -4.01
C PHE A 10 -12.47 -4.76 -4.06
N SER A 11 -12.97 -5.45 -3.03
CA SER A 11 -14.37 -5.85 -2.91
C SER A 11 -15.34 -4.67 -2.78
N ALA A 12 -14.85 -3.51 -2.32
CA ALA A 12 -15.61 -2.26 -2.25
C ALA A 12 -15.56 -1.46 -3.57
N GLY A 13 -14.88 -1.97 -4.60
CA GLY A 13 -14.72 -1.31 -5.90
C GLY A 13 -13.50 -0.39 -6.01
N ALA A 14 -12.54 -0.48 -5.08
CA ALA A 14 -11.31 0.29 -5.17
C ALA A 14 -10.35 -0.26 -6.24
N SER A 15 -9.48 0.60 -6.78
CA SER A 15 -8.49 0.24 -7.79
C SER A 15 -7.17 1.01 -7.62
N ILE A 16 -6.11 0.52 -8.25
CA ILE A 16 -4.80 1.17 -8.26
C ILE A 16 -4.74 2.26 -9.35
N ILE A 17 -4.14 3.40 -9.02
CA ILE A 17 -3.81 4.46 -9.97
C ILE A 17 -2.36 4.22 -10.42
N GLU A 18 -2.19 3.53 -11.55
CA GLU A 18 -0.88 3.07 -12.03
C GLU A 18 0.13 4.21 -12.21
N ASP A 19 -0.27 5.34 -12.80
CA ASP A 19 0.60 6.51 -13.03
C ASP A 19 1.10 7.17 -11.73
N SER A 20 0.42 6.90 -10.61
CA SER A 20 0.79 7.39 -9.28
C SER A 20 1.41 6.33 -8.38
N THR A 21 1.64 5.11 -8.90
CA THR A 21 2.15 3.97 -8.15
C THR A 21 3.57 3.62 -8.59
N THR A 22 4.43 3.28 -7.63
CA THR A 22 5.79 2.82 -7.95
C THR A 22 5.74 1.53 -8.77
N PRO A 23 6.66 1.27 -9.72
CA PRO A 23 6.67 -0.02 -10.42
C PRO A 23 6.89 -1.20 -9.47
N THR A 24 6.16 -2.30 -9.71
CA THR A 24 6.36 -3.57 -8.98
C THR A 24 7.79 -4.06 -9.18
N TRP A 25 8.41 -4.55 -8.10
CA TRP A 25 9.76 -5.11 -8.17
C TRP A 25 9.74 -6.46 -8.88
N ILE A 26 10.53 -6.56 -9.94
CA ILE A 26 10.72 -7.77 -10.73
C ILE A 26 12.11 -8.33 -10.41
N TYR A 27 12.18 -9.61 -10.04
CA TYR A 27 13.44 -10.30 -9.85
C TYR A 27 13.88 -10.94 -11.17
N HIS A 28 15.04 -10.51 -11.67
CA HIS A 28 15.69 -11.12 -12.82
C HIS A 28 16.74 -12.12 -12.33
N ARG A 29 16.54 -13.41 -12.64
CA ARG A 29 17.56 -14.43 -12.41
C ARG A 29 18.33 -14.68 -13.70
N GLU A 30 19.59 -14.28 -13.75
CA GLU A 30 20.50 -14.72 -14.82
C GLU A 30 20.95 -16.15 -14.51
N ILE A 31 20.52 -17.11 -15.33
CA ILE A 31 20.97 -18.50 -15.26
C ILE A 31 21.81 -18.75 -16.51
N HIS A 32 23.15 -18.73 -16.42
CA HIS A 32 23.99 -19.21 -17.51
C HIS A 32 25.37 -19.69 -17.04
N PRO A 33 25.85 -20.81 -17.60
CA PRO A 33 26.42 -20.78 -18.95
C PRO A 33 25.92 -21.92 -19.83
N PHE A 34 25.45 -21.58 -21.05
CA PHE A 34 24.97 -22.46 -22.14
C PHE A 34 23.43 -22.71 -22.19
N LYS A 35 22.75 -21.89 -23.00
CA LYS A 35 21.47 -22.14 -23.72
C LYS A 35 20.05 -21.91 -23.13
N PHE A 36 19.82 -21.36 -21.93
CA PHE A 36 18.47 -20.95 -21.49
C PHE A 36 18.29 -19.44 -21.27
N PRO A 37 17.24 -18.80 -21.83
CA PRO A 37 16.96 -17.38 -21.60
C PRO A 37 16.71 -17.09 -20.11
N SER A 38 17.02 -15.85 -19.69
CA SER A 38 16.78 -15.34 -18.34
C SER A 38 15.33 -15.58 -17.90
N ILE A 39 15.13 -16.19 -16.73
CA ILE A 39 13.78 -16.41 -16.18
C ILE A 39 13.38 -15.18 -15.36
N ILE A 40 12.26 -14.56 -15.74
CA ILE A 40 11.62 -13.50 -14.97
C ILE A 40 10.68 -14.17 -13.96
N ILE A 41 10.87 -13.91 -12.67
CA ILE A 41 9.96 -14.39 -11.63
C ILE A 41 9.06 -13.20 -11.23
N PRO A 42 7.83 -13.13 -11.74
CA PRO A 42 6.91 -12.05 -11.37
C PRO A 42 6.58 -12.16 -9.88
N ARG A 43 6.65 -11.02 -9.19
CA ARG A 43 6.17 -10.88 -7.80
C ARG A 43 4.74 -10.36 -7.81
N SER A 44 4.05 -10.53 -6.68
CA SER A 44 2.69 -10.04 -6.45
C SER A 44 2.52 -8.58 -6.87
N HIS A 45 1.45 -8.30 -7.62
CA HIS A 45 1.15 -6.97 -8.19
C HIS A 45 0.62 -5.99 -7.14
N SER A 46 0.66 -4.69 -7.46
CA SER A 46 0.13 -3.58 -6.64
C SER A 46 -1.30 -3.80 -6.15
N HIS A 47 -2.14 -4.45 -6.96
CA HIS A 47 -3.52 -4.83 -6.59
C HIS A 47 -3.63 -5.67 -5.30
N THR A 48 -2.57 -6.40 -4.92
CA THR A 48 -2.59 -7.20 -3.67
C THR A 48 -2.74 -6.33 -2.41
N VAL A 49 -2.38 -5.05 -2.46
CA VAL A 49 -2.57 -4.11 -1.35
C VAL A 49 -4.05 -3.85 -1.04
N LEU A 50 -4.94 -4.04 -2.02
CA LEU A 50 -6.38 -3.84 -1.84
C LEU A 50 -7.09 -5.10 -1.28
N ALA A 51 -6.34 -6.19 -1.07
CA ALA A 51 -6.82 -7.42 -0.47
C ALA A 51 -6.53 -7.43 1.04
N SER A 52 -7.37 -8.12 1.80
CA SER A 52 -7.19 -8.26 3.26
C SER A 52 -6.27 -9.44 3.64
N ASP A 53 -5.64 -10.10 2.66
CA ASP A 53 -4.75 -11.24 2.91
C ASP A 53 -3.35 -10.77 3.35
N LEU A 54 -2.92 -11.21 4.53
CA LEU A 54 -1.61 -10.92 5.12
C LEU A 54 -0.70 -12.15 5.18
N SER A 55 -1.00 -13.18 4.39
CA SER A 55 -0.19 -14.39 4.29
C SER A 55 1.19 -14.10 3.70
N ILE A 56 2.16 -14.97 4.00
CA ILE A 56 3.53 -14.83 3.50
C ILE A 56 3.51 -14.86 1.97
N GLY A 57 4.09 -13.83 1.34
CA GLY A 57 4.17 -13.71 -0.12
C GLY A 57 3.00 -12.97 -0.76
N THR A 58 1.89 -12.74 -0.04
CA THR A 58 0.74 -11.94 -0.52
C THR A 58 0.92 -10.45 -0.26
N CYS A 59 2.12 -9.92 -0.53
CA CYS A 59 2.43 -8.50 -0.41
C CYS A 59 3.00 -7.95 -1.70
N TRP A 60 2.75 -6.67 -1.97
CA TRP A 60 3.31 -5.98 -3.12
C TRP A 60 4.70 -5.42 -2.80
N PRO A 61 5.76 -5.87 -3.49
CA PRO A 61 7.10 -5.35 -3.33
C PRO A 61 7.43 -4.31 -4.40
N PHE A 62 8.14 -3.26 -4.03
CA PHE A 62 8.73 -2.28 -4.94
C PHE A 62 10.23 -2.14 -4.67
N HIS A 63 10.95 -1.58 -5.65
CA HIS A 63 12.40 -1.38 -5.53
C HIS A 63 12.71 -0.12 -4.69
N LYS A 64 13.86 -0.11 -4.01
CA LYS A 64 14.30 0.94 -3.07
C LYS A 64 13.51 0.95 -1.75
N THR A 65 13.84 1.90 -0.88
CA THR A 65 13.26 2.08 0.47
C THR A 65 12.07 3.01 0.50
N THR A 66 11.81 3.75 -0.59
CA THR A 66 10.73 4.73 -0.69
C THR A 66 9.94 4.47 -1.96
N GLY A 67 8.64 4.38 -1.80
CA GLY A 67 7.67 4.16 -2.88
C GLY A 67 6.37 4.89 -2.57
N LYS A 68 5.45 4.84 -3.52
CA LYS A 68 4.12 5.45 -3.41
C LYS A 68 3.09 4.53 -4.07
N ILE A 69 1.85 4.59 -3.61
CA ILE A 69 0.75 3.82 -4.17
C ILE A 69 -0.50 4.70 -4.25
N GLY A 70 -0.93 4.99 -5.47
CA GLY A 70 -2.17 5.72 -5.69
C GLY A 70 -3.35 4.77 -5.63
N ILE A 71 -4.38 5.09 -4.84
CA ILE A 71 -5.59 4.27 -4.73
C ILE A 71 -6.81 5.13 -5.08
N GLN A 72 -7.59 4.67 -6.04
CA GLN A 72 -8.95 5.12 -6.27
C GLN A 72 -9.86 4.36 -5.31
N LEU A 73 -10.52 5.08 -4.40
CA LEU A 73 -11.47 4.49 -3.45
C LEU A 73 -12.75 4.11 -4.20
N GLY A 74 -13.45 3.09 -3.70
CA GLY A 74 -14.73 2.65 -4.28
C GLY A 74 -15.85 3.68 -4.17
N ARG A 75 -15.69 4.69 -3.32
CA ARG A 75 -16.59 5.85 -3.17
C ARG A 75 -15.85 7.04 -2.57
N THR A 76 -16.38 8.23 -2.78
CA THR A 76 -15.92 9.44 -2.09
C THR A 76 -16.31 9.36 -0.62
N ILE A 77 -15.34 9.50 0.28
CA ILE A 77 -15.56 9.40 1.73
C ILE A 77 -14.78 10.46 2.50
N TRP A 78 -15.25 10.76 3.71
CA TRP A 78 -14.46 11.46 4.72
C TRP A 78 -13.41 10.49 5.24
N ILE A 79 -12.13 10.78 4.96
CA ILE A 79 -11.04 9.91 5.41
C ILE A 79 -10.85 10.11 6.92
N GLN A 80 -11.18 9.07 7.69
CA GLN A 80 -11.05 9.09 9.14
C GLN A 80 -9.76 8.44 9.64
N GLY A 81 -9.11 7.63 8.82
CA GLY A 81 -7.92 6.89 9.20
C GLY A 81 -7.39 6.00 8.10
N LEU A 82 -6.25 5.40 8.40
CA LEU A 82 -5.54 4.42 7.59
C LEU A 82 -5.28 3.19 8.43
N THR A 83 -5.44 2.01 7.84
CA THR A 83 -4.98 0.76 8.44
C THR A 83 -3.86 0.19 7.60
N ILE A 84 -2.74 -0.13 8.24
CA ILE A 84 -1.59 -0.79 7.59
C ILE A 84 -1.44 -2.18 8.20
N GLY A 85 -1.46 -3.20 7.35
CA GLY A 85 -1.22 -4.59 7.71
C GLY A 85 0.09 -5.11 7.14
N HIS A 86 0.74 -6.01 7.87
CA HIS A 86 1.90 -6.77 7.41
C HIS A 86 1.80 -8.21 7.93
N VAL A 87 2.58 -9.14 7.39
CA VAL A 87 2.71 -10.47 7.99
C VAL A 87 3.25 -10.37 9.43
N PHE A 88 2.82 -11.29 10.31
CA PHE A 88 3.29 -11.35 11.69
C PHE A 88 4.82 -11.41 11.78
N PRO A 89 5.46 -10.68 12.71
CA PRO A 89 6.91 -10.69 12.86
C PRO A 89 7.51 -12.09 13.06
N SER A 90 6.81 -12.97 13.76
CA SER A 90 7.23 -14.36 14.00
C SER A 90 7.23 -15.25 12.75
N LEU A 91 6.56 -14.82 11.68
CA LEU A 91 6.40 -15.57 10.43
C LEU A 91 7.18 -14.94 9.26
N ALA A 92 7.66 -13.70 9.42
CA ALA A 92 8.35 -12.98 8.36
C ALA A 92 9.77 -13.52 8.14
N TYR A 93 10.15 -13.75 6.88
CA TYR A 93 11.53 -14.09 6.52
C TYR A 93 12.50 -12.95 6.83
N ASP A 94 12.13 -11.72 6.46
CA ASP A 94 12.84 -10.50 6.85
C ASP A 94 11.83 -9.40 7.18
N ILE A 95 11.57 -9.19 8.47
CA ILE A 95 10.58 -8.21 8.93
C ILE A 95 10.99 -6.76 8.62
N ARG A 96 12.28 -6.51 8.30
CA ARG A 96 12.80 -5.17 7.99
C ARG A 96 12.29 -4.62 6.66
N THR A 97 11.69 -5.46 5.83
CA THR A 97 11.05 -5.05 4.57
C THR A 97 9.67 -4.40 4.78
N ALA A 98 9.11 -4.48 6.00
CA ALA A 98 7.87 -3.79 6.33
C ALA A 98 8.04 -2.26 6.20
N PRO A 99 6.97 -1.54 5.82
CA PRO A 99 7.00 -0.08 5.80
C PRO A 99 7.30 0.44 7.22
N LYS A 100 8.06 1.53 7.31
CA LYS A 100 8.39 2.18 8.58
C LYS A 100 7.67 3.51 8.68
N GLU A 101 8.13 4.50 7.92
CA GLU A 101 7.52 5.82 7.86
C GLU A 101 6.55 5.86 6.69
N PHE A 102 5.43 6.54 6.87
CA PHE A 102 4.44 6.73 5.83
C PHE A 102 3.79 8.09 5.93
N GLU A 103 3.22 8.50 4.81
CA GLU A 103 2.34 9.66 4.69
C GLU A 103 1.08 9.20 3.98
N LEU A 104 -0.04 9.85 4.29
CA LEU A 104 -1.31 9.67 3.62
C LEU A 104 -1.73 11.03 3.05
N TRP A 105 -1.95 11.06 1.75
CA TRP A 105 -2.36 12.25 1.03
C TRP A 105 -3.74 12.07 0.42
N GLY A 106 -4.58 13.09 0.51
CA GLY A 106 -5.82 13.19 -0.27
C GLY A 106 -5.54 13.83 -1.63
N LEU A 107 -6.15 13.31 -2.70
CA LEU A 107 -6.01 13.86 -4.06
C LEU A 107 -7.33 14.46 -4.54
N SER A 108 -7.33 15.76 -4.85
CA SER A 108 -8.53 16.50 -5.25
C SER A 108 -8.97 16.26 -6.71
N HIS A 109 -8.03 16.10 -7.65
CA HIS A 109 -8.33 15.95 -9.09
C HIS A 109 -7.38 14.98 -9.84
N TYR A 110 -7.80 14.53 -11.03
CA TYR A 110 -7.02 13.66 -11.94
C TYR A 110 -6.16 14.49 -12.92
N SER A 111 -5.44 15.49 -12.42
CA SER A 111 -4.53 16.27 -13.25
C SER A 111 -3.10 16.13 -12.75
N PRO A 112 -2.10 16.02 -13.66
CA PRO A 112 -0.71 16.20 -13.28
C PRO A 112 -0.56 17.57 -12.59
N GLY A 113 -0.11 17.58 -11.33
CA GLY A 113 -0.03 18.80 -10.50
C GLY A 113 -1.29 19.10 -9.68
N ALA A 114 -2.26 18.17 -9.59
CA ALA A 114 -3.38 18.30 -8.67
C ALA A 114 -2.90 18.53 -7.23
N GLU A 115 -3.60 19.42 -6.54
CA GLU A 115 -3.34 19.74 -5.14
C GLU A 115 -3.46 18.48 -4.27
N LYS A 116 -2.48 18.30 -3.39
CA LYS A 116 -2.40 17.17 -2.46
C LYS A 116 -2.46 17.69 -1.04
N ASP A 117 -3.33 17.08 -0.26
CA ASP A 117 -3.52 17.46 1.14
C ASP A 117 -2.89 16.39 2.03
N LEU A 118 -1.87 16.76 2.82
CA LEU A 118 -1.28 15.84 3.79
C LEU A 118 -2.27 15.61 4.93
N LEU A 119 -2.90 14.43 4.96
CA LEU A 119 -3.90 14.07 5.95
C LEU A 119 -3.25 13.54 7.23
N LEU A 120 -2.23 12.71 7.08
CA LEU A 120 -1.57 12.00 8.16
C LEU A 120 -0.14 11.65 7.79
N GLN A 121 0.75 11.67 8.77
CA GLN A 121 2.06 11.04 8.70
C GLN A 121 2.26 10.20 9.97
N GLY A 122 3.01 9.11 9.87
CA GLY A 122 3.19 8.23 11.01
C GLY A 122 4.27 7.19 10.82
N THR A 123 4.40 6.35 11.83
CA THR A 123 5.38 5.26 11.84
C THR A 123 4.68 3.95 12.18
N TYR A 124 4.76 2.99 11.26
CA TYR A 124 4.36 1.61 11.48
C TYR A 124 5.38 0.90 12.38
N ARG A 125 4.91 0.29 13.45
CA ARG A 125 5.76 -0.43 14.42
C ARG A 125 6.03 -1.85 13.92
N VAL A 126 7.11 -2.01 13.17
CA VAL A 126 7.55 -3.27 12.55
C VAL A 126 7.69 -4.42 13.56
N ASN A 127 8.22 -4.14 14.75
CA ASN A 127 8.41 -5.14 15.82
C ASN A 127 7.27 -5.13 16.87
N GLY A 128 6.11 -4.57 16.52
CA GLY A 128 4.95 -4.54 17.40
C GLY A 128 4.33 -5.92 17.61
N LEU A 129 3.56 -6.09 18.68
CA LEU A 129 2.77 -7.30 18.94
C LEU A 129 1.63 -7.48 17.92
N ASN A 130 1.16 -6.37 17.34
CA ASN A 130 0.10 -6.34 16.35
C ASN A 130 0.68 -6.11 14.95
N ASN A 131 0.33 -6.99 14.02
CA ASN A 131 0.70 -6.91 12.61
C ASN A 131 -0.28 -6.07 11.77
N VAL A 132 -1.35 -5.58 12.39
CA VAL A 132 -2.30 -4.62 11.83
C VAL A 132 -2.36 -3.41 12.75
N GLN A 133 -2.15 -2.21 12.19
CA GLN A 133 -2.08 -0.96 12.93
C GLN A 133 -2.98 0.08 12.27
N GLU A 134 -3.82 0.71 13.09
CA GLU A 134 -4.75 1.76 12.68
C GLU A 134 -4.22 3.13 13.11
N PHE A 135 -4.33 4.10 12.21
CA PHE A 135 -3.89 5.47 12.41
C PHE A 135 -5.04 6.41 12.08
N SER A 136 -5.43 7.28 13.01
CA SER A 136 -6.56 8.20 12.83
C SER A 136 -6.11 9.53 12.23
N VAL A 137 -6.88 10.03 11.26
CA VAL A 137 -6.70 11.39 10.72
C VAL A 137 -7.28 12.40 11.72
N PRO A 138 -6.57 13.50 12.03
CA PRO A 138 -7.11 14.56 12.88
C PRO A 138 -8.41 15.14 12.32
N THR A 139 -9.39 15.41 13.18
CA THR A 139 -10.70 15.93 12.76
C THR A 139 -10.61 17.23 11.96
N THR A 140 -9.60 18.06 12.22
CA THR A 140 -9.32 19.32 11.49
C THR A 140 -8.87 19.11 10.04
N LYS A 141 -8.43 17.90 9.69
CA LYS A 141 -7.97 17.51 8.35
C LYS A 141 -8.93 16.55 7.65
N MET A 142 -10.08 16.24 8.25
CA MET A 142 -11.07 15.37 7.63
C MET A 142 -11.72 16.11 6.46
N GLN A 143 -11.57 15.56 5.26
CA GLN A 143 -12.16 16.09 4.02
C GLN A 143 -12.59 14.93 3.11
N LEU A 144 -13.47 15.23 2.15
CA LEU A 144 -13.96 14.27 1.17
C LEU A 144 -12.90 14.02 0.09
N TYR A 145 -12.50 12.76 -0.06
CA TYR A 145 -11.67 12.31 -1.17
C TYR A 145 -12.23 11.03 -1.78
N SER A 146 -12.06 10.89 -3.08
CA SER A 146 -12.26 9.62 -3.80
C SER A 146 -10.94 8.94 -4.14
N ARG A 147 -9.80 9.58 -3.84
CA ARG A 147 -8.46 9.14 -4.20
C ARG A 147 -7.46 9.48 -3.11
N VAL A 148 -6.51 8.58 -2.89
CA VAL A 148 -5.42 8.76 -1.93
C VAL A 148 -4.07 8.36 -2.53
N LEU A 149 -3.00 8.86 -1.92
CA LEU A 149 -1.61 8.52 -2.22
C LEU A 149 -0.82 8.21 -0.95
#